data_AF-A0A7K1SKC1-F1
#
_entry.id   AF-A0A7K1SKC1-F1
#
_cell.length_a   1.000
_cell.length_b   1.000
_cell.length_c   1.000
_cell.angle_alpha   90.00
_cell.angle_beta   90.00
_cell.angle_gamma   90.00
#
_symmetry.space_group_name_H-M   'P 1'
#
loop_
_entity.id
_entity.type
_entity.pdbx_description
1 polymer ?
#
loop_
_entity_poly.entity_id
_entity_poly.type
_entity_poly.pdbx_seq_one_letter_code
_entity_poly.pdbx_strand_id
1 'polypeptide(L)'
;MSMTSDEYQRYIKENSGGSAKIKTRLVAPKKHADTMSAEQYRAEHVDKSEHGLQARCVEWFRIQYPNLLLFAVPNTALRSFGLAAKLQEEGMVAGIPDLVLAYPHKGKPGLYIEMKTMQKHSKPSDEQLTIHAYLRAVGYEVAIPRTFEEFQKAITDYLDGY
;
A
#
# COMPACT_ATOMS: atom_id res chain seq x y z
N MET A 1 -10.08 -12.93 -12.81
CA MET A 1 -10.84 -14.13 -12.41
C MET A 1 -10.52 -14.37 -10.95
N SER A 2 -11.49 -14.20 -10.05
CA SER A 2 -11.26 -14.26 -8.59
C SER A 2 -10.96 -15.70 -8.16
N MET A 3 -9.81 -15.93 -7.53
CA MET A 3 -9.47 -17.23 -6.91
C MET A 3 -10.17 -17.35 -5.55
N THR A 4 -10.61 -18.56 -5.23
CA THR A 4 -11.15 -18.93 -3.93
C THR A 4 -10.06 -18.97 -2.86
N SER A 5 -10.44 -18.90 -1.57
CA SER A 5 -9.52 -19.00 -0.45
C SER A 5 -8.66 -20.27 -0.50
N ASP A 6 -9.26 -21.41 -0.85
CA ASP A 6 -8.57 -22.70 -0.97
C ASP A 6 -7.57 -22.74 -2.13
N GLU A 7 -7.92 -22.15 -3.27
CA GLU A 7 -7.01 -22.01 -4.41
C GLU A 7 -5.82 -21.09 -4.07
N TYR A 8 -6.05 -20.03 -3.30
CA TYR A 8 -4.97 -19.17 -2.82
C TYR A 8 -4.03 -19.89 -1.85
N GLN A 9 -4.56 -20.71 -0.93
CA GLN A 9 -3.72 -21.52 -0.03
C GLN A 9 -2.86 -22.53 -0.81
N ARG A 10 -3.41 -23.14 -1.86
CA ARG A 10 -2.65 -24.03 -2.76
C ARG A 10 -1.57 -23.27 -3.52
N TYR A 11 -1.92 -22.12 -4.11
CA TYR A 11 -0.98 -21.25 -4.82
C TYR A 11 0.22 -20.85 -3.96
N ILE A 12 0.00 -20.47 -2.69
CA ILE A 12 1.09 -20.12 -1.78
C ILE A 12 1.99 -21.32 -1.51
N LYS A 13 1.40 -22.50 -1.26
CA LYS A 13 2.16 -23.73 -0.98
C LYS A 13 3.00 -24.18 -2.18
N GLU A 14 2.49 -24.00 -3.39
CA GLU A 14 3.15 -24.39 -4.65
C GLU A 14 4.24 -23.39 -5.07
N ASN A 15 4.12 -22.11 -4.72
CA ASN A 15 5.04 -21.05 -5.14
C ASN A 15 5.98 -20.53 -4.04
N SER A 16 5.84 -20.98 -2.79
CA SER A 16 6.79 -20.67 -1.71
C SER A 16 8.03 -21.57 -1.77
N GLY A 17 8.85 -21.41 -2.82
CA GLY A 17 10.17 -22.00 -2.90
C GLY A 17 11.19 -21.19 -2.09
N GLY A 18 11.68 -21.76 -0.98
CA GLY A 18 12.90 -21.29 -0.31
C GLY A 18 12.75 -20.76 1.13
N SER A 19 13.03 -21.64 2.10
CA SER A 19 13.49 -21.37 3.48
C SER A 19 12.92 -20.15 4.25
N ALA A 20 11.71 -20.30 4.78
CA ALA A 20 11.40 -19.82 6.13
C ALA A 20 10.43 -20.81 6.78
N LYS A 21 10.83 -21.43 7.89
CA LYS A 21 9.94 -22.30 8.70
C LYS A 21 8.87 -21.43 9.35
N ILE A 22 7.83 -21.08 8.62
CA ILE A 22 6.58 -20.59 9.21
C ILE A 22 6.02 -21.78 9.97
N LYS A 23 6.03 -21.72 11.31
CA LYS A 23 5.30 -22.67 12.16
C LYS A 23 3.81 -22.46 11.87
N THR A 24 3.29 -23.15 10.87
CA THR A 24 1.86 -23.17 10.56
C THR A 24 1.16 -23.87 11.70
N ARG A 25 0.74 -23.10 12.71
CA ARG A 25 -0.33 -23.53 13.60
C ARG A 25 -1.56 -23.56 12.71
N LEU A 26 -1.87 -24.72 12.13
CA LEU A 26 -3.12 -24.98 11.42
C LEU A 26 -4.26 -24.74 12.41
N VAL A 27 -4.77 -23.51 12.44
CA VAL A 27 -6.01 -23.19 13.13
C VAL A 27 -7.12 -23.56 12.16
N ALA A 28 -7.96 -24.53 12.54
CA ALA A 28 -9.09 -24.95 11.72
C ALA A 28 -9.91 -23.72 11.29
N PRO A 29 -10.35 -23.64 10.01
CA PRO A 29 -11.11 -22.50 9.54
C PRO A 29 -12.41 -22.39 10.33
N LYS A 30 -12.61 -21.25 10.99
CA LYS A 30 -13.94 -20.90 11.53
C LYS A 30 -14.88 -20.77 10.34
N LYS A 31 -16.13 -21.24 10.50
CA LYS A 31 -17.23 -21.37 9.50
C LYS A 31 -17.55 -20.14 8.61
N HIS A 32 -16.79 -19.04 8.69
CA HIS A 32 -16.93 -17.83 7.85
C HIS A 32 -15.93 -17.74 6.68
N ALA A 33 -14.90 -18.58 6.63
CA ALA A 33 -13.84 -18.49 5.60
C ALA A 33 -14.28 -18.89 4.18
N ASP A 34 -15.34 -19.69 4.02
CA ASP A 34 -15.76 -20.28 2.73
C ASP A 34 -16.49 -19.29 1.78
N THR A 35 -16.73 -18.05 2.21
CA THR A 35 -17.48 -17.05 1.41
C THR A 35 -16.64 -15.86 0.94
N MET A 36 -15.35 -15.83 1.28
CA MET A 36 -14.48 -14.70 0.96
C MET A 36 -13.64 -14.99 -0.29
N SER A 37 -13.56 -14.01 -1.19
CA SER A 37 -12.56 -14.01 -2.26
C SER A 37 -11.14 -13.97 -1.68
N ALA A 38 -10.14 -14.42 -2.44
CA ALA A 38 -8.74 -14.34 -2.02
C ALA A 38 -8.28 -12.91 -1.70
N GLU A 39 -8.86 -11.90 -2.37
CA GLU A 39 -8.61 -10.48 -2.13
C GLU A 39 -9.15 -10.06 -0.77
N GLN A 40 -10.41 -10.39 -0.47
CA GLN A 40 -11.03 -10.11 0.83
C GLN A 40 -10.30 -10.83 1.96
N TYR A 41 -9.91 -12.10 1.76
CA TYR A 41 -9.17 -12.85 2.75
C TYR A 41 -7.83 -12.18 3.06
N ARG A 42 -7.08 -11.76 2.03
CA ARG A 42 -5.80 -11.06 2.21
C ARG A 42 -5.97 -9.71 2.88
N ALA A 43 -6.91 -8.90 2.42
CA ALA A 43 -7.20 -7.61 3.02
C ALA A 43 -7.52 -7.75 4.53
N GLU A 44 -8.25 -8.80 4.91
CA GLU A 44 -8.59 -9.04 6.32
C GLU A 44 -7.50 -9.74 7.12
N HIS A 45 -6.63 -10.56 6.52
CA HIS A 45 -5.74 -11.48 7.25
C HIS A 45 -4.25 -11.22 7.06
N VAL A 46 -3.85 -10.76 5.88
CA VAL A 46 -2.45 -10.59 5.45
C VAL A 46 -2.06 -9.11 5.50
N ASP A 47 -2.86 -8.26 4.87
CA ASP A 47 -2.60 -6.83 4.69
C ASP A 47 -3.15 -6.00 5.88
N LYS A 48 -3.09 -6.59 7.08
CA LYS A 48 -3.68 -6.02 8.30
C LYS A 48 -3.01 -4.72 8.76
N SER A 49 -1.75 -4.49 8.40
CA SER A 49 -1.03 -3.27 8.78
C SER A 49 -0.67 -2.45 7.55
N GLU A 50 -0.70 -1.12 7.69
CA GLU A 50 -0.29 -0.20 6.63
C GLU A 50 1.15 -0.48 6.19
N HIS A 51 2.05 -0.75 7.15
CA HIS A 51 3.44 -1.14 6.87
C HIS A 51 3.54 -2.40 6.02
N GLY A 52 2.84 -3.49 6.40
CA GLY A 52 2.91 -4.76 5.68
C GLY A 52 2.35 -4.66 4.27
N LEU A 53 1.22 -3.96 4.12
CA LEU A 53 0.61 -3.69 2.82
C LEU A 53 1.54 -2.85 1.94
N GLN A 54 2.10 -1.75 2.46
CA GLN A 54 3.03 -0.91 1.73
C GLN A 54 4.26 -1.66 1.25
N ALA A 55 4.88 -2.47 2.12
CA ALA A 55 6.07 -3.26 1.76
C ALA A 55 5.78 -4.20 0.58
N ARG A 56 4.63 -4.89 0.61
CA ARG A 56 4.17 -5.76 -0.47
C ARG A 56 3.91 -4.99 -1.77
N CYS A 57 3.25 -3.82 -1.68
CA CYS A 57 2.99 -2.95 -2.83
C CYS A 57 4.28 -2.49 -3.51
N VAL A 58 5.27 -2.05 -2.71
CA VAL A 58 6.58 -1.60 -3.21
C VAL A 58 7.36 -2.75 -3.85
N GLU A 59 7.35 -3.94 -3.24
CA GLU A 59 7.98 -5.14 -3.81
C GLU A 59 7.41 -5.47 -5.18
N TRP A 60 6.07 -5.57 -5.28
CA TRP A 60 5.40 -5.81 -6.55
C TRP A 60 5.73 -4.74 -7.59
N PHE A 61 5.66 -3.46 -7.22
CA PHE A 61 5.94 -2.36 -8.15
C PHE A 61 7.34 -2.48 -8.76
N ARG A 62 8.36 -2.76 -7.94
CA ARG A 62 9.75 -2.89 -8.41
C ARG A 62 9.94 -4.04 -9.40
N ILE A 63 9.15 -5.11 -9.26
CA ILE A 63 9.17 -6.24 -10.19
C ILE A 63 8.47 -5.87 -11.51
N GLN A 64 7.31 -5.22 -11.44
CA GLN A 64 6.52 -4.89 -12.65
C GLN A 64 7.08 -3.73 -13.46
N TYR A 65 7.60 -2.71 -12.79
CA TYR A 65 8.05 -1.45 -13.40
C TYR A 65 9.50 -1.13 -13.00
N PRO A 66 10.49 -1.98 -13.35
CA PRO A 66 11.87 -1.86 -12.88
C PRO A 66 12.57 -0.57 -13.32
N ASN A 67 12.05 0.11 -14.36
CA ASN A 67 12.60 1.34 -14.91
C ASN A 67 11.91 2.61 -14.37
N LEU A 68 10.89 2.47 -13.52
CA LEU A 68 10.17 3.60 -12.92
C LEU A 68 10.56 3.79 -11.46
N LEU A 69 10.48 5.04 -10.99
CA LEU A 69 10.87 5.41 -9.63
C LEU A 69 9.64 5.56 -8.73
N LEU A 70 9.42 4.59 -7.86
CA LEU A 70 8.52 4.67 -6.70
C LEU A 70 9.36 4.66 -5.43
N PHE A 71 9.17 5.66 -4.57
CA PHE A 71 9.87 5.75 -3.28
C PHE A 71 8.93 6.11 -2.15
N ALA A 72 9.31 5.69 -0.94
CA ALA A 72 8.59 6.02 0.27
C ALA A 72 9.04 7.37 0.83
N VAL A 73 8.09 8.16 1.31
CA VAL A 73 8.33 9.34 2.13
C VAL A 73 8.17 8.92 3.59
N PRO A 74 9.28 8.79 4.35
CA PRO A 74 9.21 8.25 5.69
C PRO A 74 8.55 9.26 6.65
N ASN A 75 7.26 9.07 6.92
CA ASN A 75 6.56 9.82 7.96
C ASN A 75 6.92 9.29 9.36
N THR A 76 7.39 10.18 10.21
CA THR A 76 8.16 9.91 11.44
C THR A 76 7.32 9.53 12.66
N ALA A 77 6.44 8.56 12.52
CA ALA A 77 5.52 8.14 13.59
C ALA A 77 6.21 7.58 14.87
N LEU A 78 7.55 7.42 14.91
CA LEU A 78 8.26 6.76 16.02
C LEU A 78 9.60 7.43 16.39
N ARG A 79 9.66 8.77 16.50
CA ARG A 79 10.93 9.43 16.86
C ARG A 79 10.79 10.36 18.06
N SER A 80 11.90 10.54 18.80
CA SER A 80 11.98 11.44 19.94
C SER A 80 11.66 12.88 19.54
N PHE A 81 11.09 13.66 20.46
CA PHE A 81 10.69 15.06 20.22
C PHE A 81 11.80 15.90 19.55
N GLY A 82 13.06 15.74 19.98
CA GLY A 82 14.19 16.49 19.42
C GLY A 82 14.52 16.15 17.97
N LEU A 83 14.23 14.92 17.52
CA LEU A 83 14.43 14.54 16.13
C LEU A 83 13.26 15.01 15.25
N ALA A 84 12.03 14.99 15.78
CA ALA A 84 10.88 15.57 15.07
C ALA A 84 11.09 17.06 14.76
N ALA A 85 11.59 17.84 15.73
CA ALA A 85 11.89 19.26 15.53
C ALA A 85 12.92 19.50 14.42
N LYS A 86 14.05 18.77 14.44
CA LYS A 86 15.07 18.85 13.39
C LYS A 86 14.52 18.49 12.02
N LEU A 87 13.71 17.45 11.94
CA LEU A 87 13.11 17.04 10.67
C LEU A 87 12.11 18.09 10.16
N GLN A 88 11.36 18.76 11.03
CA GLN A 88 10.52 19.90 10.64
C GLN A 88 11.37 21.06 10.10
N GLU A 89 12.51 21.37 10.73
CA GLU A 89 13.48 22.36 10.22
C GLU A 89 14.06 21.96 8.86
N GLU A 90 14.25 20.66 8.62
CA GLU A 90 14.70 20.09 7.34
C GLU A 90 13.57 19.99 6.29
N GLY A 91 12.34 20.41 6.62
CA GLY A 91 11.22 20.47 5.68
C GLY A 91 10.27 19.27 5.72
N MET A 92 10.26 18.49 6.80
CA MET A 92 9.26 17.44 7.01
C MET A 92 7.86 18.04 7.08
N VAL A 93 6.97 17.55 6.19
CA VAL A 93 5.58 17.99 6.11
C VAL A 93 4.68 16.92 6.71
N ALA A 94 3.94 17.28 7.76
CA ALA A 94 2.93 16.40 8.34
C ALA A 94 1.83 16.13 7.31
N GLY A 95 1.43 14.86 7.18
CA GLY A 95 0.36 14.44 6.29
C GLY A 95 0.75 14.29 4.81
N ILE A 96 2.04 14.38 4.46
CA ILE A 96 2.49 14.02 3.11
C ILE A 96 2.21 12.53 2.82
N PRO A 97 1.75 12.14 1.63
CA PRO A 97 1.47 10.74 1.31
C PRO A 97 2.69 9.82 1.44
N ASP A 98 2.44 8.56 1.80
CA ASP A 98 3.50 7.58 2.12
C ASP A 98 4.41 7.23 0.95
N LEU A 99 3.90 7.23 -0.29
CA LEU A 99 4.66 6.90 -1.49
C LEU A 99 4.49 7.95 -2.59
N VAL A 100 5.53 8.08 -3.41
CA VAL A 100 5.52 8.90 -4.62
C VAL A 100 6.03 8.09 -5.80
N LEU A 101 5.21 8.02 -6.85
CA LEU A 101 5.63 7.61 -8.19
C LEU A 101 6.05 8.87 -8.95
N ALA A 102 7.36 9.06 -9.06
CA ALA A 102 7.97 10.22 -9.71
C ALA A 102 8.07 10.00 -11.22
N TYR A 103 6.91 9.87 -11.87
CA TYR A 103 6.81 9.70 -13.31
C TYR A 103 5.64 10.51 -13.87
N PRO A 104 5.88 11.45 -14.79
CA PRO A 104 4.80 12.22 -15.40
C PRO A 104 4.04 11.36 -16.41
N HIS A 105 2.71 11.31 -16.29
CA HIS A 105 1.85 10.58 -17.24
C HIS A 105 0.49 11.26 -17.37
N LYS A 106 -0.13 11.20 -18.56
CA LYS A 106 -1.47 11.75 -18.84
C LYS A 106 -1.69 13.19 -18.33
N GLY A 107 -0.66 14.05 -18.46
CA GLY A 107 -0.72 15.44 -18.03
C GLY A 107 -0.65 15.65 -16.51
N LYS A 108 -0.35 14.59 -15.73
CA LYS A 108 -0.07 14.65 -14.30
C LYS A 108 1.44 14.59 -14.08
N PRO A 109 2.03 15.43 -13.21
CA PRO A 109 3.48 15.40 -12.98
C PRO A 109 3.97 14.17 -12.20
N GLY A 110 3.07 13.52 -11.46
CA GLY A 110 3.37 12.36 -10.62
C GLY A 110 2.13 11.87 -9.87
N LEU A 111 2.24 10.67 -9.31
CA LEU A 111 1.21 10.05 -8.47
C LEU A 111 1.69 9.95 -7.02
N TYR A 112 0.92 10.53 -6.11
CA TYR A 112 1.10 10.36 -4.67
C TYR A 112 0.13 9.30 -4.14
N ILE A 113 0.58 8.48 -3.20
CA ILE A 113 -0.19 7.34 -2.70
C ILE A 113 -0.13 7.34 -1.17
N GLU A 114 -1.29 7.49 -0.55
CA GLU A 114 -1.49 7.37 0.89
C GLU A 114 -1.99 5.95 1.20
N MET A 115 -1.22 5.18 1.96
CA MET A 115 -1.54 3.80 2.26
C MET A 115 -2.51 3.73 3.44
N LYS A 116 -3.65 3.07 3.24
CA LYS A 116 -4.59 2.73 4.32
C LYS A 116 -4.88 1.24 4.29
N THR A 117 -5.57 0.76 5.31
CA THR A 117 -6.09 -0.61 5.38
C THR A 117 -7.60 -0.59 5.43
N MET A 118 -8.22 -1.78 5.33
CA MET A 118 -9.66 -1.94 5.53
C MET A 118 -10.10 -1.79 7.00
N GLN A 119 -9.18 -1.56 7.94
CA GLN A 119 -9.53 -1.33 9.33
C GLN A 119 -10.35 -0.04 9.49
N LYS A 120 -11.41 -0.09 10.31
CA LYS A 120 -12.33 1.02 10.56
C LYS A 120 -11.63 2.32 10.98
N HIS A 121 -10.49 2.21 11.68
CA HIS A 121 -9.72 3.34 12.19
C HIS A 121 -8.61 3.82 11.24
N SER A 122 -8.35 3.10 10.15
CA SER A 122 -7.38 3.51 9.13
C SER A 122 -8.04 4.49 8.15
N LYS A 123 -8.23 5.72 8.61
CA LYS A 123 -8.73 6.85 7.82
C LYS A 123 -7.62 7.90 7.68
N PRO A 124 -7.58 8.67 6.58
CA PRO A 124 -6.69 9.82 6.50
C PRO A 124 -6.98 10.83 7.63
N SER A 125 -5.94 11.43 8.20
CA SER A 125 -6.06 12.55 9.14
C SER A 125 -6.45 13.84 8.42
N ASP A 126 -6.81 14.88 9.17
CA ASP A 126 -7.16 16.18 8.60
C ASP A 126 -5.96 16.84 7.89
N GLU A 127 -4.75 16.66 8.41
CA GLU A 127 -3.50 17.11 7.77
C GLU A 127 -3.28 16.38 6.43
N GLN A 128 -3.49 15.06 6.40
CA GLN A 128 -3.40 14.26 5.18
C GLN A 128 -4.41 14.75 4.13
N LEU A 129 -5.67 14.94 4.52
CA LEU A 129 -6.71 15.45 3.63
C LEU A 129 -6.37 16.85 3.08
N THR A 130 -5.77 17.71 3.90
CA THR A 130 -5.32 19.05 3.49
C THR A 130 -4.23 18.98 2.43
N ILE A 131 -3.19 18.15 2.64
CA ILE A 131 -2.11 17.96 1.67
C ILE A 131 -2.64 17.31 0.37
N HIS A 132 -3.54 16.33 0.48
CA HIS A 132 -4.16 15.71 -0.70
C HIS A 132 -4.94 16.72 -1.55
N ALA A 133 -5.68 17.62 -0.90
CA ALA A 133 -6.43 18.66 -1.58
C ALA A 133 -5.50 19.63 -2.31
N TYR A 134 -4.41 20.06 -1.66
CA TYR A 134 -3.38 20.90 -2.28
C TYR A 134 -2.75 20.22 -3.50
N LEU A 135 -2.28 18.97 -3.36
CA LEU A 135 -1.63 18.22 -4.44
C LEU A 135 -2.54 18.12 -5.68
N ARG A 136 -3.83 17.79 -5.47
CA ARG A 136 -4.82 17.74 -6.55
C ARG A 136 -5.04 19.10 -7.20
N ALA A 137 -5.13 20.17 -6.39
CA ALA A 137 -5.34 21.53 -6.89
C ALA A 137 -4.19 22.03 -7.78
N VAL A 138 -2.96 21.60 -7.52
CA VAL A 138 -1.78 21.97 -8.32
C VAL A 138 -1.44 20.94 -9.41
N GLY A 139 -2.33 19.98 -9.67
CA GLY A 139 -2.28 19.12 -10.85
C GLY A 139 -1.68 17.72 -10.65
N TYR A 140 -1.27 17.34 -9.44
CA TYR A 140 -0.86 15.96 -9.15
C TYR A 140 -2.05 15.01 -9.02
N GLU A 141 -1.79 13.71 -9.15
CA GLU A 141 -2.75 12.68 -8.80
C GLU A 141 -2.50 12.15 -7.38
N VAL A 142 -3.57 11.80 -6.66
CA VAL A 142 -3.50 11.25 -5.30
C VAL A 142 -4.44 10.06 -5.17
N ALA A 143 -3.89 8.89 -4.87
CA ALA A 143 -4.61 7.65 -4.60
C ALA A 143 -4.56 7.27 -3.11
N ILE A 144 -5.59 6.56 -2.62
CA ILE A 144 -5.68 6.08 -1.24
C ILE A 144 -6.07 4.60 -1.23
N PRO A 145 -5.21 3.69 -1.73
CA PRO A 145 -5.52 2.28 -1.77
C PRO A 145 -5.58 1.69 -0.35
N ARG A 146 -6.55 0.80 -0.15
CA ARG A 146 -6.82 0.08 1.11
C ARG A 146 -6.46 -1.39 1.06
N THR A 147 -6.16 -1.88 -0.14
CA THR A 147 -5.79 -3.26 -0.44
C THR A 147 -4.65 -3.29 -1.46
N PHE A 148 -4.02 -4.45 -1.61
CA PHE A 148 -2.99 -4.66 -2.63
C PHE A 148 -3.57 -4.47 -4.04
N GLU A 149 -4.78 -4.96 -4.29
CA GLU A 149 -5.47 -4.85 -5.58
C GLU A 149 -5.77 -3.39 -5.92
N GLU A 150 -6.23 -2.60 -4.95
CA GLU A 150 -6.48 -1.17 -5.16
C GLU A 150 -5.19 -0.42 -5.48
N PHE A 151 -4.07 -0.81 -4.86
CA PHE A 151 -2.76 -0.24 -5.19
C PHE A 151 -2.36 -0.60 -6.63
N GLN A 152 -2.47 -1.88 -7.00
CA GLN A 152 -2.17 -2.30 -8.37
C GLN A 152 -3.02 -1.55 -9.37
N LYS A 153 -4.34 -1.44 -9.11
CA LYS A 153 -5.27 -0.71 -9.94
C LYS A 153 -4.89 0.77 -10.07
N ALA A 154 -4.54 1.44 -8.97
CA ALA A 154 -4.13 2.84 -8.99
C ALA A 154 -2.89 3.05 -9.86
N ILE A 155 -1.89 2.15 -9.76
CA ILE A 155 -0.69 2.19 -10.59
C ILE A 155 -1.04 1.93 -12.07
N THR A 156 -1.82 0.89 -12.37
CA THR A 156 -2.15 0.52 -13.75
C THR A 156 -3.02 1.56 -14.42
N ASP A 157 -3.98 2.16 -13.70
CA ASP A 157 -4.82 3.24 -14.24
C ASP A 157 -3.97 4.48 -14.52
N TYR A 158 -3.09 4.85 -13.58
CA TYR A 158 -2.19 6.00 -13.73
C TYR A 158 -1.21 5.79 -14.87
N LEU A 159 -0.70 4.58 -15.09
CA LEU A 159 0.23 4.23 -16.16
C LEU A 159 -0.46 3.67 -17.41
N ASP A 160 -1.78 3.71 -17.53
CA ASP A 160 -2.45 3.09 -18.67
C ASP A 160 -1.94 3.72 -20.00
N GLY A 161 -1.50 2.87 -20.92
CA GLY A 161 -0.81 3.24 -22.15
C GLY A 161 0.71 3.46 -22.05
N TYR A 162 1.33 3.17 -20.90
CA TYR A 162 2.78 3.03 -20.70
C TYR A 162 3.28 1.67 -21.22
#